data_AF-A0A416DTK0-F1
#
_entry.id   AF-A0A416DTK0-F1
#
_cell.length_a   1.000
_cell.length_b   1.000
_cell.length_c   1.000
_cell.angle_alpha   90.00
_cell.angle_beta   90.00
_cell.angle_gamma   90.00
#
_symmetry.space_group_name_H-M   'P 1'
#
loop_
_entity.id
_entity.type
_entity.pdbx_description
1 polymer ?
#
loop_
_entity_poly.entity_id
_entity_poly.type
_entity_poly.pdbx_seq_one_letter_code
_entity_poly.pdbx_strand_id
1 'polypeptide(L)'
;MEKNIYADFKKKLDRIENHIAEEVAPQANELLKESVRYSLIDWYNDYTPQSYKRTYNFMKILDSTRTRGKGNVLRFSVDSGAMDSYVGWFGQSLQPSTAFDYMFMDGEHGHGKWMMHQSLPPCMYVERDIESGFGGRLDKIINNRIDQILRK
;
A
#
# COMPACT_ATOMS: atom_id res chain seq x y z
N MET A 1 30.94 37.32 4.46
CA MET A 1 30.21 36.83 3.27
C MET A 1 28.74 36.76 3.67
N GLU A 2 27.93 37.77 3.31
CA GLU A 2 26.50 37.75 3.62
C GLU A 2 25.86 36.54 2.96
N LYS A 3 25.22 35.68 3.76
CA LYS A 3 24.42 34.57 3.26
C LYS A 3 23.32 35.21 2.41
N ASN A 4 23.27 34.95 1.11
CA ASN A 4 22.19 35.45 0.26
C ASN A 4 20.90 34.70 0.66
N ILE A 5 20.16 35.27 1.62
CA ILE A 5 18.95 34.71 2.22
C ILE A 5 17.92 34.38 1.13
N TYR A 6 17.80 35.24 0.12
CA TYR A 6 16.89 35.02 -0.99
C TYR A 6 17.28 33.80 -1.84
N ALA A 7 18.57 33.63 -2.15
CA ALA A 7 19.05 32.47 -2.90
C ALA A 7 18.86 31.15 -2.13
N ASP A 8 19.08 31.16 -0.81
CA ASP A 8 18.84 30.00 0.05
C ASP A 8 17.34 29.63 0.10
N PHE A 9 16.49 30.63 0.30
CA PHE A 9 15.03 30.43 0.31
C PHE A 9 14.52 29.90 -1.03
N LYS A 10 14.97 30.46 -2.15
CA LYS A 10 14.62 29.97 -3.49
C LYS A 10 15.00 28.50 -3.68
N LYS A 11 16.21 28.12 -3.29
CA LYS A 11 16.67 26.73 -3.38
C LYS A 11 15.80 25.76 -2.57
N LYS A 12 15.32 26.19 -1.40
CA LYS A 12 14.41 25.38 -0.56
C LYS A 12 13.05 25.21 -1.20
N LEU A 13 12.49 26.27 -1.77
CA LEU A 13 11.24 26.20 -2.52
C LEU A 13 11.37 25.28 -3.73
N ASP A 14 12.43 25.43 -4.53
CA ASP A 14 12.69 24.57 -5.69
C ASP A 14 12.78 23.09 -5.26
N ARG A 15 13.38 22.81 -4.11
CA ARG A 15 13.46 21.45 -3.55
C ARG A 15 12.09 20.92 -3.11
N ILE A 16 11.26 21.73 -2.47
CA ILE A 16 9.90 21.33 -2.07
C ILE A 16 9.06 21.05 -3.31
N GLU A 17 9.07 21.95 -4.29
CA GLU A 17 8.25 21.81 -5.51
C GLU A 17 8.63 20.57 -6.32
N ASN A 18 9.93 20.28 -6.44
CA ASN A 18 10.42 19.25 -7.35
C ASN A 18 10.79 17.92 -6.70
N HIS A 19 10.85 17.84 -5.37
CA HIS A 19 11.34 16.63 -4.69
C HIS A 19 10.58 16.23 -3.41
N ILE A 20 9.50 16.93 -3.05
CA ILE A 20 8.79 16.62 -1.80
C ILE A 20 8.26 15.18 -1.79
N ALA A 21 7.77 14.67 -2.91
CA ALA A 21 7.23 13.32 -3.00
C ALA A 21 8.34 12.28 -2.76
N GLU A 22 9.53 12.47 -3.34
CA GLU A 22 10.70 11.62 -3.11
C GLU A 22 11.09 11.59 -1.63
N GLU A 23 11.04 12.73 -0.95
CA GLU A 23 11.46 12.86 0.45
C GLU A 23 10.49 12.23 1.46
N VAL A 24 9.20 12.15 1.10
CA VAL A 24 8.16 11.56 1.96
C VAL A 24 7.83 10.11 1.61
N ALA A 25 8.18 9.65 0.40
CA ALA A 25 7.85 8.31 -0.09
C ALA A 25 8.18 7.17 0.89
N PRO A 26 9.33 7.15 1.60
CA PRO A 26 9.61 6.10 2.57
C PRO A 26 8.61 6.04 3.73
N GLN A 27 8.20 7.19 4.27
CA GLN A 27 7.23 7.23 5.38
C GLN A 27 5.81 6.98 4.88
N ALA A 28 5.45 7.49 3.70
CA ALA A 28 4.19 7.17 3.05
C ALA A 28 4.06 5.67 2.75
N ASN A 29 5.16 4.98 2.43
CA ASN A 29 5.16 3.54 2.24
C ASN A 29 4.81 2.74 3.49
N GLU A 30 5.20 3.24 4.66
CA GLU A 30 4.82 2.58 5.92
C GLU A 30 3.32 2.73 6.20
N LEU A 31 2.71 3.86 5.79
CA LEU A 31 1.24 4.01 5.84
C LEU A 31 0.54 3.02 4.90
N LEU A 32 1.04 2.86 3.66
CA LEU A 32 0.51 1.87 2.72
C LEU A 32 0.62 0.45 3.28
N LYS A 33 1.78 0.06 3.80
CA LYS A 33 2.00 -1.27 4.42
C LYS A 33 1.03 -1.54 5.55
N GLU A 34 0.80 -0.55 6.40
CA GLU A 34 -0.12 -0.64 7.53
C GLU A 34 -1.56 -0.84 7.05
N SER A 35 -2.00 -0.03 6.08
CA SER A 35 -3.34 -0.12 5.48
C SER A 35 -3.58 -1.50 4.83
N VAL A 36 -2.65 -1.96 3.99
CA VAL A 36 -2.72 -3.29 3.36
C VAL A 36 -2.70 -4.39 4.42
N ARG A 37 -1.91 -4.26 5.50
CA ARG A 37 -1.89 -5.26 6.56
C ARG A 37 -3.25 -5.37 7.23
N TYR A 38 -3.89 -4.25 7.57
CA TYR A 38 -5.19 -4.27 8.20
C TYR A 38 -6.28 -4.80 7.27
N SER A 39 -6.29 -4.41 6.00
CA SER A 39 -7.26 -4.94 5.03
C SER A 39 -7.14 -6.45 4.86
N LEU A 40 -5.92 -6.98 4.88
CA LEU A 40 -5.69 -8.42 4.84
C LEU A 40 -6.13 -9.09 6.13
N ILE A 41 -5.80 -8.56 7.30
CA ILE A 41 -6.25 -9.12 8.58
C ILE A 41 -7.77 -9.20 8.64
N ASP A 42 -8.47 -8.14 8.20
CA ASP A 42 -9.92 -8.10 8.14
C ASP A 42 -10.44 -9.18 7.18
N TRP A 43 -9.92 -9.26 5.96
CA TRP A 43 -10.22 -10.35 5.04
C TRP A 43 -9.95 -11.72 5.68
N TYR A 44 -8.86 -11.88 6.42
CA TYR A 44 -8.55 -13.15 7.07
C TYR A 44 -9.55 -13.52 8.19
N ASN A 45 -10.18 -12.54 8.81
CA ASN A 45 -11.10 -12.73 9.93
C ASN A 45 -12.59 -12.72 9.53
N ASP A 46 -12.91 -12.26 8.32
CA ASP A 46 -14.30 -12.08 7.85
C ASP A 46 -15.06 -13.40 7.61
N TYR A 47 -14.39 -14.56 7.66
CA TYR A 47 -15.02 -15.86 7.46
C TYR A 47 -14.52 -16.95 8.42
N THR A 48 -15.49 -17.68 9.01
CA THR A 48 -15.34 -18.89 9.85
C THR A 48 -16.34 -19.95 9.35
N PRO A 49 -15.99 -21.25 9.24
CA PRO A 49 -14.78 -21.91 9.73
C PRO A 49 -13.54 -21.61 8.86
N GLN A 50 -12.39 -21.45 9.52
CA GLN A 50 -11.08 -21.44 8.85
C GLN A 50 -10.70 -22.85 8.38
N SER A 51 -11.61 -23.57 7.72
CA SER A 51 -11.53 -25.01 7.40
C SER A 51 -10.32 -25.41 6.56
N TYR A 52 -9.60 -24.44 6.00
CA TYR A 52 -8.33 -24.65 5.31
C TYR A 52 -7.18 -24.10 6.14
N LYS A 53 -6.12 -24.89 6.29
CA LYS A 53 -4.86 -24.46 6.90
C LYS A 53 -4.34 -23.27 6.09
N ARG A 54 -4.57 -22.07 6.60
CA ARG A 54 -4.22 -20.83 5.92
C ARG A 54 -2.69 -20.82 5.78
N THR A 55 -2.21 -20.87 4.54
CA THR A 55 -0.77 -20.95 4.22
C THR A 55 -0.04 -19.63 4.44
N TYR A 56 -0.77 -18.57 4.84
CA TYR A 56 -0.29 -17.18 4.90
C TYR A 56 0.26 -16.65 3.57
N ASN A 57 0.03 -17.36 2.46
CA ASN A 57 0.53 -16.97 1.15
C ASN A 57 -0.02 -15.61 0.69
N PHE A 58 -1.29 -15.32 0.96
CA PHE A 58 -1.89 -14.03 0.61
C PHE A 58 -1.27 -12.88 1.42
N MET A 59 -0.83 -13.13 2.66
CA MET A 59 -0.17 -12.11 3.48
C MET A 59 1.16 -11.64 2.87
N LYS A 60 1.79 -12.45 2.00
CA LYS A 60 3.04 -12.08 1.34
C LYS A 60 2.93 -10.87 0.42
N ILE A 61 1.72 -10.44 0.00
CA ILE A 61 1.57 -9.21 -0.79
C ILE A 61 2.11 -7.98 -0.05
N LEU A 62 2.22 -8.03 1.28
CA LEU A 62 2.86 -6.97 2.07
C LEU A 62 4.30 -6.70 1.61
N ASP A 63 5.02 -7.71 1.17
CA ASP A 63 6.40 -7.59 0.70
C ASP A 63 6.49 -6.91 -0.68
N SER A 64 5.37 -6.85 -1.42
CA SER A 64 5.27 -6.13 -2.71
C SER A 64 4.90 -4.65 -2.55
N THR A 65 4.44 -4.23 -1.37
CA THR A 65 3.98 -2.86 -1.13
C THR A 65 5.10 -1.86 -1.41
N ARG A 66 4.79 -0.89 -2.27
CA ARG A 66 5.77 0.09 -2.69
C ARG A 66 5.14 1.44 -2.96
N THR A 67 5.84 2.47 -2.48
CA THR A 67 5.54 3.87 -2.76
C THR A 67 6.74 4.49 -3.47
N ARG A 68 6.48 5.16 -4.59
CA ARG A 68 7.48 5.93 -5.32
C ARG A 68 7.06 7.39 -5.37
N GLY A 69 7.97 8.28 -5.00
CA GLY A 69 7.83 9.71 -5.18
C GLY A 69 8.52 10.17 -6.46
N LYS A 70 7.93 11.14 -7.15
CA LYS A 70 8.58 11.92 -8.21
C LYS A 70 7.95 13.31 -8.28
N GLY A 71 8.73 14.36 -8.06
CA GLY A 71 8.17 15.72 -8.02
C GLY A 71 7.25 15.91 -6.82
N ASN A 72 5.99 16.18 -7.14
CA ASN A 72 4.89 16.30 -6.20
C ASN A 72 3.91 15.10 -6.25
N VAL A 73 4.25 14.03 -6.98
CA VAL A 73 3.37 12.86 -7.16
C VAL A 73 3.91 11.67 -6.38
N LEU A 74 3.06 11.12 -5.50
CA LEU A 74 3.24 9.80 -4.91
C LEU A 74 2.47 8.75 -5.74
N ARG A 75 3.13 7.63 -6.01
CA ARG A 75 2.51 6.44 -6.61
C ARG A 75 2.59 5.30 -5.63
N PHE A 76 1.42 4.79 -5.23
CA PHE A 76 1.28 3.60 -4.39
C PHE A 76 1.05 2.39 -5.30
N SER A 77 1.65 1.25 -4.96
CA SER A 77 1.50 -0.01 -5.69
C SER A 77 1.56 -1.20 -4.74
N VAL A 78 0.70 -2.19 -5.00
CA VAL A 78 0.63 -3.49 -4.33
C VAL A 78 0.34 -4.51 -5.44
N ASP A 79 1.04 -5.64 -5.43
CA ASP A 79 0.87 -6.68 -6.44
C ASP A 79 1.06 -8.10 -5.86
N SER A 80 0.88 -9.10 -6.72
CA SER A 80 1.00 -10.51 -6.36
C SER A 80 2.43 -11.05 -6.42
N GLY A 81 3.44 -10.22 -6.67
CA GLY A 81 4.80 -10.66 -7.03
C GLY A 81 5.54 -11.43 -5.93
N ALA A 82 5.11 -11.28 -4.68
CA ALA A 82 5.65 -12.01 -3.53
C ALA A 82 4.81 -13.25 -3.15
N MET A 83 3.67 -13.48 -3.79
CA MET A 83 2.83 -14.65 -3.55
C MET A 83 3.37 -15.86 -4.32
N ASP A 84 3.32 -17.03 -3.70
CA ASP A 84 3.50 -18.31 -4.40
C ASP A 84 2.22 -18.67 -5.16
N SER A 85 2.32 -19.57 -6.13
CA SER A 85 1.13 -20.13 -6.76
C SER A 85 0.35 -20.99 -5.76
N TYR A 86 -0.98 -20.95 -5.84
CA TYR A 86 -1.83 -21.76 -4.97
C TYR A 86 -1.96 -23.16 -5.55
N VAL A 87 -1.88 -24.17 -4.70
CA VAL A 87 -2.10 -25.56 -5.09
C VAL A 87 -3.60 -25.78 -5.25
N GLY A 88 -4.04 -26.07 -6.46
CA GLY A 88 -5.38 -26.57 -6.75
C GLY A 88 -5.43 -28.09 -6.80
N TRP A 89 -6.63 -28.62 -7.01
CA TRP A 89 -6.86 -30.06 -7.08
C TRP A 89 -6.41 -30.63 -8.45
N PHE A 90 -5.93 -31.89 -8.48
CA PHE A 90 -5.32 -32.55 -9.64
C PHE A 90 -4.06 -31.87 -10.21
N GLY A 91 -3.30 -31.14 -9.39
CA GLY A 91 -2.02 -30.53 -9.80
C GLY A 91 -2.17 -29.25 -10.62
N GLN A 92 -3.40 -28.76 -10.84
CA GLN A 92 -3.62 -27.45 -11.43
C GLN A 92 -3.30 -26.37 -10.41
N SER A 93 -2.33 -25.51 -10.71
CA SER A 93 -1.97 -24.41 -9.83
C SER A 93 -2.69 -23.13 -10.26
N LEU A 94 -3.21 -22.40 -9.28
CA LEU A 94 -3.76 -21.07 -9.51
C LEU A 94 -2.61 -20.06 -9.46
N GLN A 95 -2.49 -19.27 -10.53
CA GLN A 95 -1.43 -18.26 -10.65
C GLN A 95 -1.61 -17.16 -9.60
N PRO A 96 -0.50 -16.60 -9.07
CA PRO A 96 -0.54 -15.53 -8.07
C PRO A 96 -1.40 -14.33 -8.48
N SER A 97 -1.32 -13.89 -9.74
CA SER A 97 -2.09 -12.73 -10.23
C SER A 97 -3.59 -12.99 -10.22
N THR A 98 -4.02 -14.16 -10.69
CA THR A 98 -5.44 -14.54 -10.66
C THR A 98 -5.94 -14.71 -9.22
N ALA A 99 -5.11 -15.29 -8.34
CA ALA A 99 -5.45 -15.37 -6.92
C ALA A 99 -5.55 -13.97 -6.28
N PHE A 100 -4.68 -13.05 -6.67
CA PHE A 100 -4.72 -11.67 -6.21
C PHE A 100 -5.99 -10.96 -6.65
N ASP A 101 -6.41 -11.10 -7.91
CA ASP A 101 -7.66 -10.51 -8.39
C ASP A 101 -8.85 -10.99 -7.54
N TYR A 102 -9.02 -12.31 -7.39
CA TYR A 102 -10.12 -12.86 -6.61
C TYR A 102 -10.10 -12.41 -5.14
N MET A 103 -8.94 -12.47 -4.49
CA MET A 103 -8.86 -12.24 -3.05
C MET A 103 -8.77 -10.75 -2.69
N PHE A 104 -7.96 -9.98 -3.41
CA PHE A 104 -7.66 -8.58 -3.09
C PHE A 104 -8.61 -7.60 -3.79
N MET A 105 -8.95 -7.86 -5.05
CA MET A 105 -9.82 -6.97 -5.84
C MET A 105 -11.30 -7.31 -5.67
N ASP A 106 -11.63 -8.60 -5.53
CA ASP A 106 -13.03 -9.05 -5.45
C ASP A 106 -13.47 -9.51 -4.05
N GLY A 107 -12.52 -9.65 -3.10
CA GLY A 107 -12.81 -10.02 -1.71
C GLY A 107 -13.23 -11.48 -1.52
N GLU A 108 -12.99 -12.36 -2.49
CA GLU A 108 -13.43 -13.76 -2.49
C GLU A 108 -12.60 -14.65 -1.53
N HIS A 109 -13.29 -15.51 -0.77
CA HIS A 109 -12.70 -16.55 0.07
C HIS A 109 -12.78 -17.92 -0.63
N GLY A 110 -11.90 -18.11 -1.60
CA GLY A 110 -11.96 -19.24 -2.54
C GLY A 110 -12.76 -18.86 -3.79
N HIS A 111 -12.73 -19.71 -4.82
CA HIS A 111 -13.28 -19.35 -6.13
C HIS A 111 -14.15 -20.47 -6.74
N GLY A 112 -15.16 -20.08 -7.53
CA GLY A 112 -16.09 -21.00 -8.19
C GLY A 112 -16.84 -21.88 -7.20
N LYS A 113 -16.82 -23.20 -7.40
CA LYS A 113 -17.48 -24.16 -6.49
C LYS A 113 -16.90 -24.20 -5.06
N TRP A 114 -15.77 -23.53 -4.85
CA TRP A 114 -15.08 -23.40 -3.57
C TRP A 114 -15.16 -21.99 -3.00
N MET A 115 -15.97 -21.11 -3.60
CA MET A 115 -16.26 -19.81 -3.01
C MET A 115 -17.05 -20.05 -1.73
N MET A 116 -16.44 -19.73 -0.59
CA MET A 116 -17.03 -19.94 0.72
C MET A 116 -17.70 -18.70 1.27
N HIS A 117 -17.16 -17.53 0.92
CA HIS A 117 -17.61 -16.22 1.38
C HIS A 117 -17.06 -15.12 0.48
N GLN A 118 -17.72 -13.97 0.48
CA GLN A 118 -17.22 -12.76 -0.16
C GLN A 118 -17.25 -11.62 0.84
N SER A 119 -16.06 -11.12 1.16
CA SER A 119 -15.84 -9.96 2.03
C SER A 119 -15.88 -8.66 1.23
N LEU A 120 -15.94 -7.51 1.91
CA LEU A 120 -15.62 -6.25 1.25
C LEU A 120 -14.17 -6.35 0.71
N PRO A 121 -13.90 -6.03 -0.57
CA PRO A 121 -12.58 -6.22 -1.14
C PRO A 121 -11.49 -5.46 -0.36
N PRO A 122 -10.35 -6.10 -0.06
CA PRO A 122 -9.20 -5.44 0.56
C PRO A 122 -8.77 -4.15 -0.14
N CYS A 123 -8.83 -4.10 -1.48
CA CYS A 123 -8.49 -2.90 -2.25
C CYS A 123 -9.33 -1.68 -1.85
N MET A 124 -10.62 -1.84 -1.55
CA MET A 124 -11.51 -0.74 -1.19
C MET A 124 -11.13 -0.09 0.16
N TYR A 125 -10.64 -0.89 1.12
CA TYR A 125 -10.12 -0.35 2.38
C TYR A 125 -8.88 0.51 2.12
N VAL A 126 -7.96 0.01 1.30
CA VAL A 126 -6.71 0.71 0.95
C VAL A 126 -6.99 1.97 0.16
N GLU A 127 -7.91 1.94 -0.80
CA GLU A 127 -8.34 3.11 -1.58
C GLU A 127 -8.92 4.19 -0.66
N ARG A 128 -9.84 3.84 0.23
CA ARG A 128 -10.41 4.78 1.21
C ARG A 128 -9.34 5.39 2.12
N ASP A 129 -8.37 4.59 2.55
CA ASP A 129 -7.27 5.08 3.36
C ASP A 129 -6.40 6.05 2.55
N ILE A 130 -6.09 5.77 1.29
CA ILE A 130 -5.36 6.70 0.41
C ILE A 130 -6.14 8.01 0.21
N GLU A 131 -7.44 7.93 -0.08
CA GLU A 131 -8.32 9.09 -0.30
C GLU A 131 -8.40 10.01 0.93
N SER A 132 -8.42 9.43 2.12
CA SER A 132 -8.43 10.17 3.38
C SER A 132 -7.03 10.67 3.82
N GLY A 133 -5.99 10.46 3.00
CA GLY A 133 -4.61 10.76 3.38
C GLY A 133 -4.14 9.93 4.58
N PHE A 134 -4.61 8.69 4.68
CA PHE A 134 -4.49 7.77 5.80
C PHE A 134 -4.96 8.42 7.11
N GLY A 135 -6.16 8.99 7.08
CA GLY A 135 -6.71 9.79 8.18
C GLY A 135 -5.89 11.06 8.47
N GLY A 136 -5.39 11.73 7.43
CA GLY A 136 -4.57 12.94 7.54
C GLY A 136 -3.11 12.71 7.98
N ARG A 137 -2.68 11.45 8.18
CA ARG A 137 -1.29 11.14 8.56
C ARG A 137 -0.30 11.51 7.44
N LEU A 138 -0.70 11.38 6.18
CA LEU A 138 0.14 11.76 5.04
C LEU A 138 0.42 13.27 5.02
N ASP A 139 -0.60 14.09 5.26
CA ASP A 139 -0.45 15.55 5.33
C ASP A 139 0.51 15.95 6.44
N LYS A 140 0.43 15.29 7.60
CA LYS A 140 1.35 15.51 8.71
C LYS A 140 2.79 15.20 8.32
N ILE A 141 3.04 14.12 7.58
CA ILE A 141 4.38 13.75 7.07
C ILE A 141 4.90 14.84 6.12
N ILE A 142 4.06 15.27 5.17
CA ILE A 142 4.41 16.30 4.17
C ILE A 142 4.73 17.63 4.84
N ASN A 143 3.84 18.11 5.71
CA ASN A 143 4.02 19.38 6.42
C ASN A 143 5.27 19.38 7.31
N ASN A 144 5.50 18.29 8.06
CA ASN A 144 6.71 18.15 8.86
C ASN A 144 7.98 18.17 8.00
N ARG A 145 7.94 17.57 6.80
CA ARG A 145 9.08 17.58 5.88
C ARG A 145 9.32 18.97 5.30
N ILE A 146 8.28 19.69 4.91
CA ILE A 146 8.36 21.08 4.43
C ILE A 146 8.98 21.97 5.52
N ASP A 147 8.48 21.89 6.76
CA ASP A 147 9.02 22.65 7.89
C ASP A 147 10.51 22.38 8.12
N GLN A 148 10.93 21.11 8.01
CA GLN A 148 12.34 20.74 8.13
C GLN A 148 13.20 21.33 7.02
N ILE A 149 12.69 21.42 5.78
CA ILE A 149 13.41 22.01 4.65
C ILE A 149 13.54 23.52 4.82
N LEU A 150 12.48 24.20 5.25
CA LEU A 150 12.47 25.66 5.40
C LEU A 150 13.38 26.14 6.55
N ARG A 151 13.42 25.38 7.66
CA ARG A 151 14.19 25.73 8.88
C ARG A 151 15.69 25.48 8.79
N LYS A 152 16.14 24.52 7.97
CA LYS A 152 17.57 24.18 7.82
C LYS A 152 18.27 25.15 6.90
#